data_AF-J0CZB3-F1
#
_entry.id   AF-J0CZB3-F1
#
_cell.length_a   1.000
_cell.length_b   1.000
_cell.length_c   1.000
_cell.angle_alpha   90.00
_cell.angle_beta   90.00
_cell.angle_gamma   90.00
#
_symmetry.space_group_name_H-M   'P 1'
#
loop_
_entity.id
_entity.type
_entity.pdbx_description
1 polymer ?
#
loop_
_entity_poly.entity_id
_entity_poly.type
_entity_poly.pdbx_seq_one_letter_code
_entity_poly.pdbx_strand_id
1 'polypeptide(L)'
;CGLQPQGGGVVQPVLQWGEDAPGYVNPNAPFPHIWAMVLWDVPASGLNNGVSRISNGVWAAQGDQIANSASFNSGFWTQTASVISGQATGASTSTNITANQYFHDDAAHDGGANFFLCESELDGQQTNQWNFPVLFTDIFIRAKNSNGVQALCASARPFSDGNGFANMTGFSMFDANTCHFASLVLTPP
;
A
#
# COMPACT_ATOMS: atom_id res chain seq x y z
N CYS A 1 0.30 3.47 -7.84
CA CYS A 1 1.57 3.23 -8.60
C CYS A 1 2.25 1.92 -8.14
N GLY A 2 3.03 1.19 -8.96
CA GLY A 2 3.62 -0.07 -8.45
C GLY A 2 4.22 -1.07 -9.42
N LEU A 3 4.56 -2.25 -8.90
CA LEU A 3 4.84 -3.46 -9.69
C LEU A 3 3.54 -4.29 -9.79
N GLN A 4 2.79 -4.09 -10.87
CA GLN A 4 1.51 -4.75 -11.11
C GLN A 4 1.61 -5.76 -12.27
N PRO A 5 1.86 -7.05 -12.02
CA PRO A 5 1.61 -8.07 -13.02
C PRO A 5 0.12 -8.12 -13.41
N GLN A 6 -0.17 -8.43 -14.68
CA GLN A 6 -1.55 -8.56 -15.16
C GLN A 6 -2.29 -9.67 -14.41
N GLY A 7 -3.51 -9.36 -13.93
CA GLY A 7 -4.47 -10.35 -13.41
C GLY A 7 -4.36 -10.68 -11.91
N GLY A 8 -3.45 -10.06 -11.17
CA GLY A 8 -3.31 -10.25 -9.72
C GLY A 8 -4.27 -9.41 -8.86
N GLY A 9 -4.66 -9.92 -7.69
CA GLY A 9 -5.17 -9.09 -6.58
C GLY A 9 -4.03 -8.26 -5.96
N VAL A 10 -4.31 -7.34 -5.03
CA VAL A 10 -3.28 -6.45 -4.44
C VAL A 10 -3.25 -6.52 -2.91
N VAL A 11 -2.05 -6.35 -2.34
CA VAL A 11 -1.81 -6.07 -0.91
C VAL A 11 -1.28 -4.64 -0.84
N GLN A 12 -2.03 -3.72 -0.26
CA GLN A 12 -1.66 -2.30 -0.33
C GLN A 12 -1.99 -1.47 0.93
N PRO A 13 -1.04 -0.65 1.40
CA PRO A 13 -1.35 0.51 2.22
C PRO A 13 -2.06 1.58 1.37
N VAL A 14 -3.16 2.14 1.88
CA VAL A 14 -3.90 3.22 1.21
C VAL A 14 -4.10 4.40 2.15
N LEU A 15 -3.67 5.58 1.72
CA LEU A 15 -4.10 6.84 2.33
C LEU A 15 -5.39 7.26 1.64
N GLN A 16 -6.53 7.07 2.31
CA GLN A 16 -7.85 7.34 1.76
C GLN A 16 -8.46 8.60 2.34
N TRP A 17 -9.25 9.29 1.52
CA TRP A 17 -10.05 10.42 1.95
C TRP A 17 -11.37 9.93 2.59
N GLY A 18 -11.72 10.46 3.75
CA GLY A 18 -13.03 10.26 4.38
C GLY A 18 -13.18 9.01 5.27
N GLU A 19 -14.44 8.72 5.64
CA GLU A 19 -14.83 7.75 6.67
C GLU A 19 -15.07 6.31 6.17
N ASP A 20 -14.31 5.79 5.20
CA ASP A 20 -14.60 4.46 4.60
C ASP A 20 -13.89 3.26 5.25
N ALA A 21 -13.50 3.35 6.53
CA ALA A 21 -12.96 2.21 7.25
C ALA A 21 -14.04 1.52 8.11
N PRO A 22 -13.95 0.19 8.37
CA PRO A 22 -14.85 -0.51 9.29
C PRO A 22 -14.89 0.08 10.72
N GLY A 23 -13.86 0.83 11.08
CA GLY A 23 -13.73 1.55 12.35
C GLY A 23 -12.38 2.27 12.40
N TYR A 24 -12.15 3.05 13.47
CA TYR A 24 -10.94 3.86 13.63
C TYR A 24 -10.26 3.54 14.95
N VAL A 25 -8.93 3.40 14.93
CA VAL A 25 -8.15 3.11 16.15
C VAL A 25 -7.90 4.35 17.01
N ASN A 26 -7.99 5.54 16.43
CA ASN A 26 -7.82 6.84 17.08
C ASN A 26 -9.04 7.75 16.86
N PRO A 27 -10.26 7.34 17.25
CA PRO A 27 -11.50 8.07 16.94
C PRO A 27 -11.61 9.42 17.65
N ASN A 28 -10.78 9.67 18.68
CA ASN A 28 -10.75 10.93 19.43
C ASN A 28 -9.53 11.81 19.06
N ALA A 29 -8.94 11.60 17.88
CA ALA A 29 -7.78 12.39 17.44
C ALA A 29 -8.10 13.90 17.45
N PRO A 30 -7.20 14.76 17.96
CA PRO A 30 -7.47 16.19 18.22
C PRO A 30 -7.41 17.08 16.96
N PHE A 31 -7.44 16.48 15.78
CA PHE A 31 -7.34 17.14 14.48
C PHE A 31 -8.51 16.69 13.58
N PRO A 32 -8.81 17.42 12.50
CA PRO A 32 -9.89 17.06 11.59
C PRO A 32 -9.71 15.67 10.97
N HIS A 33 -10.76 14.86 11.01
CA HIS A 33 -10.81 13.49 10.46
C HIS A 33 -11.07 13.53 8.95
N ILE A 34 -10.04 13.92 8.19
CA ILE A 34 -10.14 14.07 6.73
C ILE A 34 -9.49 12.90 6.01
N TRP A 35 -8.31 12.48 6.46
CA TRP A 35 -7.53 11.42 5.82
C TRP A 35 -7.30 10.27 6.77
N ALA A 36 -7.51 9.06 6.29
CA ALA A 36 -7.25 7.85 7.05
C ALA A 36 -6.26 6.96 6.32
N MET A 37 -5.30 6.44 7.06
CA MET A 37 -4.48 5.34 6.60
C MET A 37 -5.22 4.03 6.86
N VAL A 38 -5.45 3.24 5.81
CA VAL A 38 -5.99 1.88 5.88
C VAL A 38 -5.06 0.88 5.20
N LEU A 39 -5.22 -0.38 5.55
CA LEU A 39 -4.56 -1.50 4.90
C LEU A 39 -5.63 -2.26 4.12
N TRP A 40 -5.49 -2.28 2.80
CA TRP A 40 -6.47 -2.82 1.88
C TRP A 40 -5.88 -4.00 1.11
N ASP A 41 -6.54 -5.15 1.18
CA ASP A 41 -6.27 -6.31 0.35
C ASP A 41 -7.44 -6.54 -0.63
N VAL A 42 -7.16 -6.48 -1.94
CA VAL A 42 -8.14 -6.74 -3.00
C VAL A 42 -7.90 -8.14 -3.56
N PRO A 43 -8.89 -9.05 -3.57
CA PRO A 43 -8.69 -10.40 -4.08
C PRO A 43 -8.50 -10.42 -5.61
N ALA A 44 -7.79 -11.42 -6.11
CA ALA A 44 -7.76 -11.73 -7.53
C ALA A 44 -9.15 -12.18 -8.01
N SER A 45 -9.37 -12.11 -9.33
CA SER A 45 -10.65 -12.50 -9.93
C SER A 45 -11.05 -13.93 -9.54
N GLY A 46 -12.29 -14.10 -9.09
CA GLY A 46 -12.82 -15.39 -8.67
C GLY A 46 -12.39 -15.86 -7.27
N LEU A 47 -11.65 -15.04 -6.52
CA LEU A 47 -11.24 -15.33 -5.14
C LEU A 47 -11.96 -14.45 -4.12
N ASN A 48 -12.02 -14.92 -2.87
CA ASN A 48 -12.71 -14.29 -1.74
C ASN A 48 -14.12 -13.73 -2.05
N ASN A 49 -14.87 -14.32 -2.99
CA ASN A 49 -16.15 -13.79 -3.48
C ASN A 49 -16.09 -12.34 -4.00
N GLY A 50 -14.92 -11.86 -4.43
CA GLY A 50 -14.70 -10.47 -4.82
C GLY A 50 -14.71 -9.48 -3.65
N VAL A 51 -14.74 -9.95 -2.41
CA VAL A 51 -14.79 -9.10 -1.21
C VAL A 51 -13.37 -8.70 -0.81
N SER A 52 -13.15 -7.40 -0.61
CA SER A 52 -11.87 -6.91 -0.10
C SER A 52 -11.76 -7.02 1.41
N ARG A 53 -10.52 -7.03 1.92
CA ARG A 53 -10.24 -6.82 3.35
C ARG A 53 -9.75 -5.39 3.54
N ILE A 54 -10.37 -4.66 4.47
CA ILE A 54 -9.92 -3.33 4.90
C ILE A 54 -9.70 -3.39 6.41
N SER A 55 -8.55 -2.91 6.88
CA SER A 55 -8.28 -2.77 8.33
C SER A 55 -9.12 -1.66 8.95
N ASN A 56 -9.15 -1.59 10.29
CA ASN A 56 -9.51 -0.32 10.93
C ASN A 56 -8.57 0.79 10.44
N GLY A 57 -9.09 2.00 10.26
CA GLY A 57 -8.34 3.16 9.83
C GLY A 57 -7.58 3.83 10.97
N VAL A 58 -6.52 4.53 10.58
CA VAL A 58 -5.80 5.48 11.43
C VAL A 58 -6.03 6.86 10.87
N TRP A 59 -6.75 7.73 11.57
CA TRP A 59 -6.83 9.14 11.20
C TRP A 59 -5.43 9.74 11.18
N ALA A 60 -5.10 10.42 10.09
CA ALA A 60 -3.81 11.02 9.83
C ALA A 60 -3.96 12.53 9.62
N ALA A 61 -3.07 13.29 10.25
CA ALA A 61 -2.96 14.72 10.06
C ALA A 61 -1.89 15.06 9.01
N GLN A 62 -1.97 16.27 8.46
CA GLN A 62 -0.90 16.79 7.62
C GLN A 62 0.43 16.81 8.39
N GLY A 63 1.47 16.25 7.77
CA GLY A 63 2.81 16.16 8.36
C GLY A 63 3.05 14.91 9.21
N ASP A 64 2.05 14.04 9.38
CA ASP A 64 2.27 12.73 9.99
C ASP A 64 3.19 11.87 9.12
N GLN A 65 4.14 11.20 9.77
CA GLN A 65 4.99 10.20 9.12
C GLN A 65 4.49 8.82 9.51
N ILE A 66 4.16 8.02 8.50
CA ILE A 66 3.55 6.70 8.69
C ILE A 66 4.49 5.64 8.12
N ALA A 67 4.94 4.73 8.98
CA ALA A 67 5.69 3.56 8.56
C ALA A 67 4.72 2.44 8.16
N ASN A 68 4.89 1.92 6.94
CA ASN A 68 4.09 0.85 6.39
C ASN A 68 4.96 -0.36 6.08
N SER A 69 4.46 -1.55 6.37
CA SER A 69 5.11 -2.80 5.96
C SER A 69 4.10 -3.88 5.63
N ALA A 70 4.40 -4.65 4.59
CA ALA A 70 3.72 -5.88 4.25
C ALA A 70 4.74 -7.02 4.21
N SER A 71 4.38 -8.17 4.76
CA SER A 71 5.25 -9.36 4.77
C SER A 71 4.45 -10.63 4.50
N PHE A 72 5.06 -11.54 3.75
CA PHE A 72 4.52 -12.86 3.49
C PHE A 72 5.27 -13.90 4.31
N ASN A 73 4.55 -14.68 5.11
CA ASN A 73 5.12 -15.77 5.88
C ASN A 73 4.08 -16.89 6.06
N SER A 74 4.50 -18.15 5.82
CA SER A 74 3.72 -19.34 6.11
C SER A 74 2.29 -19.33 5.53
N GLY A 75 2.12 -18.79 4.32
CA GLY A 75 0.81 -18.72 3.65
C GLY A 75 -0.05 -17.51 4.02
N PHE A 76 0.49 -16.56 4.79
CA PHE A 76 -0.22 -15.36 5.22
C PHE A 76 0.47 -14.08 4.77
N TRP A 77 -0.33 -13.11 4.36
CA TRP A 77 0.10 -11.72 4.21
C TRP A 77 -0.31 -10.95 5.44
N THR A 78 0.67 -10.34 6.10
CA THR A 78 0.46 -9.42 7.21
C THR A 78 0.88 -8.02 6.79
N GLN A 79 -0.03 -7.07 6.93
CA GLN A 79 0.24 -5.65 6.74
C GLN A 79 0.16 -4.91 8.08
N THR A 80 1.00 -3.89 8.25
CA THR A 80 0.95 -2.97 9.40
C THR A 80 1.21 -1.54 8.96
N ALA A 81 0.50 -0.59 9.58
CA ALA A 81 0.76 0.83 9.47
C ALA A 81 0.90 1.43 10.86
N SER A 82 1.89 2.31 11.08
CA SER A 82 2.12 2.96 12.37
C SER A 82 2.58 4.39 12.17
N VAL A 83 1.94 5.33 12.88
CA VAL A 83 2.37 6.73 12.86
C VAL A 83 3.56 6.90 13.79
N ILE A 84 4.73 7.16 13.20
CA ILE A 84 6.01 7.23 13.90
C ILE A 84 6.38 8.67 14.32
N SER A 85 5.76 9.68 13.70
CA SER A 85 5.86 11.08 14.12
C SER A 85 4.66 11.90 13.65
N GLY A 86 4.37 13.00 14.34
CA GLY A 86 3.25 13.91 14.02
C GLY A 86 2.14 13.88 15.08
N GLN A 87 0.94 14.32 14.71
CA GLN A 87 -0.20 14.47 15.62
C GLN A 87 -0.89 13.13 15.94
N ALA A 88 -0.85 12.15 15.04
CA ALA A 88 -1.40 10.82 15.28
C ALA A 88 -0.37 9.82 15.85
N THR A 89 0.80 10.29 16.29
CA THR A 89 1.91 9.43 16.77
C THR A 89 1.43 8.37 17.76
N GLY A 90 1.85 7.13 17.53
CA GLY A 90 1.49 5.97 18.36
C GLY A 90 0.20 5.28 17.94
N ALA A 91 -0.60 5.86 17.04
CA ALA A 91 -1.70 5.15 16.41
C ALA A 91 -1.16 4.13 15.38
N SER A 92 -1.75 2.94 15.37
CA SER A 92 -1.33 1.86 14.49
C SER A 92 -2.48 0.94 14.14
N THR A 93 -2.44 0.34 12.95
CA THR A 93 -3.39 -0.69 12.52
C THR A 93 -2.65 -1.84 11.84
N SER A 94 -3.31 -2.99 11.77
CA SER A 94 -2.78 -4.20 11.15
C SER A 94 -3.90 -5.02 10.52
N THR A 95 -3.60 -5.73 9.43
CA THR A 95 -4.48 -6.75 8.86
C THR A 95 -3.67 -7.99 8.52
N ASN A 96 -4.35 -9.13 8.50
CA ASN A 96 -3.78 -10.40 8.12
C ASN A 96 -4.78 -11.16 7.25
N ILE A 97 -4.31 -11.69 6.13
CA ILE A 97 -5.11 -12.49 5.21
C ILE A 97 -4.40 -13.80 4.86
N THR A 98 -5.18 -14.83 4.59
CA THR A 98 -4.69 -16.10 4.04
C THR A 98 -4.47 -15.92 2.54
N ALA A 99 -3.26 -16.18 2.04
CA ALA A 99 -2.91 -15.88 0.65
C ALA A 99 -3.78 -16.64 -0.36
N ASN A 100 -3.98 -17.95 -0.20
CA ASN A 100 -4.80 -18.74 -1.12
C ASN A 100 -6.30 -18.39 -1.12
N GLN A 101 -6.78 -17.63 -0.14
CA GLN A 101 -8.15 -17.13 -0.10
C GLN A 101 -8.31 -15.89 -0.98
N TYR A 102 -7.26 -15.08 -1.13
CA TYR A 102 -7.29 -13.80 -1.84
C TYR A 102 -6.55 -13.84 -3.18
N PHE A 103 -5.53 -14.67 -3.32
CA PHE A 103 -4.63 -14.71 -4.47
C PHE A 103 -4.49 -16.12 -5.00
N HIS A 104 -4.26 -16.23 -6.31
CA HIS A 104 -3.91 -17.50 -6.92
C HIS A 104 -2.55 -17.92 -6.40
N ASP A 105 -2.56 -18.78 -5.39
CA ASP A 105 -1.38 -19.26 -4.69
C ASP A 105 -1.00 -20.64 -5.22
N ASP A 106 0.22 -20.81 -5.70
CA ASP A 106 0.72 -22.11 -6.15
C ASP A 106 1.34 -22.90 -5.00
N ALA A 107 1.76 -24.15 -5.27
CA ALA A 107 2.37 -24.99 -4.24
C ALA A 107 3.73 -24.45 -3.72
N ALA A 108 4.37 -23.54 -4.46
CA ALA A 108 5.57 -22.85 -4.03
C ALA A 108 5.27 -21.57 -3.24
N HIS A 109 3.99 -21.19 -3.13
CA HIS A 109 3.50 -19.91 -2.65
C HIS A 109 4.04 -18.70 -3.43
N ASP A 110 4.29 -18.88 -4.72
CA ASP A 110 4.74 -17.84 -5.64
C ASP A 110 3.53 -17.17 -6.33
N GLY A 111 2.40 -17.13 -5.63
CA GLY A 111 1.15 -16.59 -6.13
C GLY A 111 1.27 -15.14 -6.57
N GLY A 112 0.65 -14.80 -7.71
CA GLY A 112 0.71 -13.49 -8.37
C GLY A 112 -0.04 -12.37 -7.64
N ALA A 113 0.01 -12.31 -6.32
CA ALA A 113 -0.38 -11.12 -5.58
C ALA A 113 0.48 -9.95 -6.10
N ASN A 114 -0.11 -8.80 -6.37
CA ASN A 114 0.64 -7.61 -6.75
C ASN A 114 1.36 -7.09 -5.49
N PHE A 115 2.69 -7.01 -5.58
CA PHE A 115 3.54 -6.92 -4.39
C PHE A 115 3.76 -5.50 -3.86
N PHE A 116 3.37 -4.45 -4.60
CA PHE A 116 3.59 -3.09 -4.14
C PHE A 116 2.73 -2.10 -4.92
N LEU A 117 1.71 -1.54 -4.26
CA LEU A 117 1.07 -0.31 -4.71
C LEU A 117 1.37 0.80 -3.68
N CYS A 118 1.96 1.92 -4.09
CA CYS A 118 1.78 3.16 -3.34
C CYS A 118 0.52 3.81 -3.90
N GLU A 119 -0.55 3.79 -3.12
CA GLU A 119 -1.86 4.26 -3.53
C GLU A 119 -2.35 5.36 -2.60
N SER A 120 -2.92 6.39 -3.21
CA SER A 120 -3.67 7.45 -2.52
C SER A 120 -4.99 7.54 -3.25
N GLU A 121 -6.05 7.05 -2.61
CA GLU A 121 -7.33 6.85 -3.28
C GLU A 121 -8.34 7.91 -2.84
N LEU A 122 -9.04 8.46 -3.84
CA LEU A 122 -10.25 9.23 -3.64
C LEU A 122 -11.43 8.27 -3.76
N ASP A 123 -11.84 7.68 -2.65
CA ASP A 123 -13.01 6.82 -2.65
C ASP A 123 -14.32 7.63 -2.57
N GLY A 124 -15.39 7.06 -3.11
CA GLY A 124 -16.72 7.65 -3.17
C GLY A 124 -16.86 8.80 -4.17
N GLN A 125 -17.76 9.74 -3.88
CA GLN A 125 -18.07 10.87 -4.77
C GLN A 125 -17.09 12.04 -4.66
N GLN A 126 -16.00 11.88 -3.91
CA GLN A 126 -15.15 12.97 -3.39
C GLN A 126 -13.92 13.22 -4.27
N THR A 127 -14.07 13.02 -5.58
CA THR A 127 -12.96 12.90 -6.56
C THR A 127 -12.16 14.18 -6.82
N ASN A 128 -12.45 15.28 -6.11
CA ASN A 128 -11.76 16.57 -6.24
C ASN A 128 -11.24 17.16 -4.92
N GLN A 129 -11.28 16.40 -3.81
CA GLN A 129 -10.89 16.90 -2.49
C GLN A 129 -9.39 16.74 -2.18
N TRP A 130 -8.67 15.94 -2.96
CA TRP A 130 -7.23 15.76 -2.79
C TRP A 130 -6.47 16.90 -3.45
N ASN A 131 -5.66 17.63 -2.66
CA ASN A 131 -5.00 18.86 -3.10
C ASN A 131 -3.55 19.01 -2.60
N PHE A 132 -2.92 17.92 -2.15
CA PHE A 132 -1.52 17.92 -1.68
C PHE A 132 -0.77 16.68 -2.19
N PRO A 133 0.55 16.74 -2.38
CA PRO A 133 1.31 15.55 -2.76
C PRO A 133 1.44 14.57 -1.60
N VAL A 134 1.37 13.27 -1.90
CA VAL A 134 1.74 12.20 -0.95
C VAL A 134 3.15 11.73 -1.30
N LEU A 135 4.03 11.72 -0.30
CA LEU A 135 5.41 11.30 -0.45
C LEU A 135 5.64 9.97 0.25
N PHE A 136 6.07 8.97 -0.51
CA PHE A 136 6.63 7.73 0.00
C PHE A 136 8.15 7.86 -0.02
N THR A 137 8.81 7.47 1.07
CA THR A 137 10.27 7.48 1.21
C THR A 137 10.76 6.10 1.60
N ASP A 138 12.03 5.82 1.30
CA ASP A 138 12.73 4.63 1.78
C ASP A 138 11.98 3.33 1.49
N ILE A 139 11.62 3.16 0.22
CA ILE A 139 10.81 2.02 -0.25
C ILE A 139 11.72 0.82 -0.46
N PHE A 140 11.47 -0.26 0.28
CA PHE A 140 12.17 -1.54 0.12
C PHE A 140 11.21 -2.64 -0.32
N ILE A 141 11.57 -3.32 -1.41
CA ILE A 141 10.82 -4.49 -1.92
C ILE A 141 11.78 -5.67 -1.97
N ARG A 142 11.54 -6.67 -1.13
CA ARG A 142 12.35 -7.89 -1.05
C ARG A 142 11.62 -9.05 -1.72
N ALA A 143 12.26 -9.64 -2.72
CA ALA A 143 11.80 -10.87 -3.35
C ALA A 143 12.33 -12.11 -2.60
N LYS A 144 11.68 -13.25 -2.83
CA LYS A 144 12.07 -14.56 -2.28
C LYS A 144 13.43 -15.05 -2.78
N ASN A 145 13.82 -14.68 -4.01
CA ASN A 145 15.10 -15.02 -4.63
C ASN A 145 15.62 -13.85 -5.48
N SER A 146 16.84 -13.95 -6.01
CA SER A 146 17.51 -12.89 -6.80
C SER A 146 17.17 -12.90 -8.29
N ASN A 147 16.44 -13.89 -8.79
CA ASN A 147 16.32 -14.13 -10.23
C ASN A 147 15.47 -13.03 -10.89
N GLY A 148 16.11 -12.25 -11.77
CA GLY A 148 15.42 -11.20 -12.54
C GLY A 148 14.95 -9.99 -11.73
N VAL A 149 15.17 -9.95 -10.42
CA VAL A 149 14.69 -8.90 -9.51
C VAL A 149 15.18 -7.51 -9.93
N GLN A 150 16.48 -7.37 -10.19
CA GLN A 150 17.04 -6.09 -10.59
C GLN A 150 16.43 -5.58 -11.91
N ALA A 151 16.26 -6.47 -12.90
CA ALA A 151 15.67 -6.09 -14.17
C ALA A 151 14.21 -5.68 -14.01
N LEU A 152 13.44 -6.41 -13.20
CA LEU A 152 12.05 -6.09 -12.89
C LEU A 152 11.94 -4.70 -12.24
N CYS A 153 12.70 -4.45 -11.17
CA CYS A 153 12.65 -3.18 -10.45
C CYS A 153 13.20 -2.01 -11.26
N ALA A 154 14.26 -2.18 -12.05
CA ALA A 154 14.76 -1.14 -12.96
C ALA A 154 13.75 -0.77 -14.06
N SER A 155 12.92 -1.74 -14.44
CA SER A 155 11.84 -1.54 -15.42
C SER A 155 10.57 -0.93 -14.84
N ALA A 156 10.45 -0.88 -13.51
CA ALA A 156 9.31 -0.31 -12.83
C ALA A 156 9.06 1.13 -13.31
N ARG A 157 7.80 1.45 -13.56
CA ARG A 157 7.37 2.79 -13.95
C ARG A 157 6.29 3.25 -12.96
N PRO A 158 6.38 4.49 -12.47
CA PRO A 158 5.28 5.03 -11.69
C PRO A 158 4.05 5.14 -12.61
N PHE A 159 2.88 4.89 -12.02
CA PHE A 159 1.59 4.96 -12.69
C PHE A 159 0.60 5.66 -11.75
N SER A 160 -0.19 6.58 -12.30
CA SER A 160 -1.31 7.23 -11.62
C SER A 160 -2.56 6.91 -12.42
N ASP A 161 -3.63 6.53 -11.74
CA ASP A 161 -4.95 6.54 -12.34
C ASP A 161 -5.42 7.99 -12.57
N GLY A 162 -6.30 8.19 -13.55
CA GLY A 162 -6.85 9.50 -13.89
C GLY A 162 -5.84 10.49 -14.47
N ASN A 163 -5.96 11.77 -14.06
CA ASN A 163 -5.11 12.89 -14.54
C ASN A 163 -3.94 13.22 -13.59
N GLY A 164 -3.68 12.38 -12.58
CA GLY A 164 -2.61 12.61 -11.61
C GLY A 164 -1.22 12.32 -12.18
N PHE A 165 -0.19 12.58 -11.37
CA PHE A 165 1.19 12.25 -11.73
C PHE A 165 1.84 11.45 -10.61
N ALA A 166 2.65 10.47 -11.01
CA ALA A 166 3.49 9.72 -10.11
C ALA A 166 4.94 9.82 -10.60
N ASN A 167 5.85 10.18 -9.71
CA ASN A 167 7.27 10.27 -10.01
C ASN A 167 8.08 9.45 -9.01
N MET A 168 8.92 8.54 -9.50
CA MET A 168 9.72 7.63 -8.70
C MET A 168 11.20 7.84 -9.00
N THR A 169 12.02 7.99 -7.95
CA THR A 169 13.45 8.30 -8.10
C THR A 169 14.33 7.50 -7.15
N GLY A 170 15.64 7.47 -7.45
CA GLY A 170 16.63 6.85 -6.57
C GLY A 170 16.58 5.32 -6.54
N PHE A 171 16.28 4.66 -7.66
CA PHE A 171 16.37 3.21 -7.76
C PHE A 171 17.81 2.73 -7.51
N SER A 172 17.94 1.73 -6.65
CA SER A 172 19.16 0.97 -6.39
C SER A 172 18.82 -0.44 -5.95
N MET A 173 19.78 -1.36 -6.05
CA MET A 173 19.69 -2.64 -5.37
C MET A 173 20.30 -2.48 -3.98
N PHE A 174 19.53 -2.73 -2.93
CA PHE A 174 20.03 -2.74 -1.56
C PHE A 174 20.85 -4.00 -1.29
N ASP A 175 20.34 -5.14 -1.76
CA ASP A 175 21.03 -6.42 -1.84
C ASP A 175 20.56 -7.17 -3.10
N ALA A 176 21.04 -8.41 -3.35
CA ALA A 176 20.71 -9.17 -4.55
C ALA A 176 19.21 -9.47 -4.73
N ASN A 177 18.42 -9.42 -3.64
CA ASN A 177 17.00 -9.77 -3.63
C ASN A 177 16.12 -8.56 -3.30
N THR A 178 16.69 -7.41 -2.95
CA THR A 178 15.97 -6.26 -2.39
C THR A 178 16.20 -5.03 -3.24
N CYS A 179 15.11 -4.54 -3.82
CA CYS A 179 15.08 -3.26 -4.52
C CYS A 179 14.86 -2.14 -3.52
N HIS A 180 15.49 -1.00 -3.77
CA HIS A 180 15.30 0.23 -3.02
C HIS A 180 14.93 1.36 -3.97
N PHE A 181 13.90 2.13 -3.62
CA PHE A 181 13.55 3.39 -4.26
C PHE A 181 13.55 4.49 -3.20
N ALA A 182 14.36 5.52 -3.40
CA ALA A 182 14.52 6.59 -2.40
C ALA A 182 13.23 7.37 -2.19
N SER A 183 12.49 7.67 -3.27
CA SER A 183 11.24 8.40 -3.16
C SER A 183 10.24 8.08 -4.27
N LEU A 184 8.97 8.19 -3.90
CA LEU A 184 7.86 8.24 -4.83
C LEU A 184 6.90 9.35 -4.42
N VAL A 185 6.62 10.27 -5.34
CA VAL A 185 5.68 11.36 -5.14
C VAL A 185 4.43 11.06 -5.96
N LEU A 186 3.28 11.03 -5.30
CA LEU A 186 1.96 11.04 -5.94
C LEU A 186 1.39 12.46 -5.85
N THR A 187 0.97 13.02 -6.98
CA THR A 187 0.25 14.29 -7.03
C THR A 187 -1.21 14.05 -7.43
N PRO A 188 -2.16 14.79 -6.84
CA PRO A 188 -3.57 14.69 -7.22
C PRO A 188 -3.83 14.91 -8.72
N PRO A 189 -4.93 14.34 -9.26
CA PRO A 189 -5.41 14.60 -10.63
C PRO A 189 -5.98 16.01 -10.85
#